data_AF-A0AAV0RQI7-F1
#
_entry.id   AF-A0AAV0RQI7-F1
#
_cell.length_a   1.000
_cell.length_b   1.000
_cell.length_c   1.000
_cell.angle_alpha   90.00
_cell.angle_beta   90.00
_cell.angle_gamma   90.00
#
_symmetry.space_group_name_H-M   'P 1'
#
loop_
_entity.id
_entity.type
_entity.pdbx_description
1 polymer ?
#
loop_
_entity_poly.entity_id
_entity_poly.type
_entity_poly.pdbx_seq_one_letter_code
_entity_poly.pdbx_strand_id
1 'polypeptide(L)'
;MRRQSDSRPKLKIMPLASFLYVLLYTALAIPSADSNRENRLASIYDALKAKGLPMGLLPKGVTDFKIDESSGDFEVHLDQACNAKFENELHYDCNVTGKLSYGQIESLSGISAKELFLWFQVKSIQADVSDSGIICFDVGVVVKKFSVSLFELPKDCAAAAADEATVEVRGGRFIKDAVTQSQRGEDVL
;
A
#
# COMPACT_ATOMS: atom_id res chain seq x y z
N MET A 1 44.81 42.35 66.08
CA MET A 1 45.29 42.66 64.72
C MET A 1 45.57 41.37 63.95
N ARG A 2 44.76 41.00 62.96
CA ARG A 2 45.19 40.22 61.77
C ARG A 2 44.10 40.31 60.70
N ARG A 3 44.55 40.59 59.48
CA ARG A 3 43.81 41.03 58.29
C ARG A 3 42.87 39.94 57.75
N GLN A 4 41.64 40.31 57.40
CA GLN A 4 40.86 39.57 56.40
C GLN A 4 41.51 39.75 55.03
N SER A 5 41.74 38.65 54.33
CA SER A 5 42.19 38.66 52.94
C SER A 5 40.97 38.62 52.03
N ASP A 6 40.70 39.77 51.39
CA ASP A 6 39.80 39.93 50.25
C ASP A 6 40.24 38.99 49.11
N SER A 7 39.41 38.01 48.77
CA SER A 7 39.66 37.08 47.67
C SER A 7 38.67 37.35 46.54
N ARG A 8 38.96 38.39 45.75
CA ARG A 8 38.18 38.70 44.55
C ARG A 8 38.34 37.60 43.50
N PRO A 9 37.25 37.16 42.84
CA PRO A 9 37.36 36.25 41.71
C PRO A 9 38.06 36.98 40.56
N LYS A 10 39.22 36.46 40.12
CA LYS A 10 39.87 36.94 38.90
C LYS A 10 39.01 36.54 37.70
N LEU A 11 38.28 37.52 37.15
CA LEU A 11 37.58 37.40 35.89
C LEU A 11 38.62 37.24 34.77
N LYS A 12 38.83 36.00 34.32
CA LYS A 12 39.68 35.71 33.15
C LYS A 12 38.84 35.98 31.91
N ILE A 13 39.15 37.08 31.24
CA ILE A 13 38.60 37.43 29.92
C ILE A 13 39.10 36.36 28.94
N MET A 14 38.21 35.45 28.54
CA MET A 14 38.51 34.46 27.51
C MET A 14 38.66 35.19 26.16
N PRO A 15 39.68 34.89 25.35
CA PRO A 15 39.88 35.55 24.08
C PRO A 15 38.75 35.17 23.12
N LEU A 16 38.11 36.19 22.52
CA LEU A 16 37.03 36.08 21.54
C LEU A 16 37.39 35.16 20.35
N ALA A 17 38.69 35.07 20.04
CA ALA A 17 39.25 34.16 19.05
C ALA A 17 39.06 32.67 19.40
N SER A 18 39.07 32.31 20.69
CA SER A 18 38.82 30.92 21.13
C SER A 18 37.35 30.54 21.00
N PHE A 19 36.43 31.49 21.18
CA PHE A 19 35.00 31.28 20.94
C PHE A 19 34.71 31.13 19.44
N LEU A 20 35.34 31.94 18.60
CA LEU A 20 35.26 31.83 17.13
C LEU A 20 35.81 30.50 16.62
N TYR A 21 36.89 29.98 17.23
CA TYR A 21 37.48 28.68 16.86
C TYR A 21 36.57 27.49 17.19
N VAL A 22 35.88 27.53 18.34
CA VAL A 22 34.90 26.50 18.72
C VAL A 22 33.67 26.55 17.81
N LEU A 23 33.18 27.76 17.45
CA LEU A 23 32.10 27.93 16.48
C LEU A 23 32.47 27.41 15.07
N LEU A 24 33.72 27.64 14.64
CA LEU A 24 34.23 27.15 13.36
C LEU A 24 34.35 25.62 13.34
N TYR A 25 34.74 24.99 14.46
CA TYR A 25 34.81 23.53 14.58
C TYR A 25 33.43 22.86 14.59
N THR A 26 32.41 23.48 15.18
CA THR A 26 31.04 22.93 15.17
C THR A 26 30.36 23.00 13.80
N ALA A 27 30.82 23.88 12.90
CA ALA A 27 30.32 23.93 11.52
C ALA A 27 30.88 22.81 10.61
N LEU A 28 31.97 22.14 11.03
CA LEU A 28 32.63 21.08 10.27
C LEU A 28 32.15 19.66 10.63
N ALA A 29 31.43 19.50 11.73
CA ALA A 29 30.78 18.24 12.07
C ALA A 29 29.34 18.25 11.53
N ILE A 30 29.19 18.21 10.21
CA ILE A 30 27.94 17.75 9.61
C ILE A 30 27.98 16.22 9.72
N PRO A 31 27.19 15.57 10.59
CA PRO A 31 26.89 14.17 10.35
C PRO A 31 26.18 14.15 9.00
N SER A 32 26.84 13.61 7.99
CA SER A 32 26.15 13.14 6.79
C SER A 32 25.17 12.09 7.29
N ALA A 33 23.95 12.49 7.62
CA ALA A 33 22.85 11.58 7.73
C ALA A 33 22.71 10.98 6.33
N ASP A 34 23.32 9.82 6.15
CA ASP A 34 22.96 8.90 5.08
C ASP A 34 21.57 8.36 5.43
N SER A 35 20.57 9.24 5.32
CA SER A 35 19.15 8.95 5.52
C SER A 35 18.58 8.21 4.31
N ASN A 36 19.37 7.33 3.67
CA ASN A 36 19.06 6.74 2.37
C ASN A 36 18.97 5.20 2.35
N ARG A 37 18.83 4.52 3.50
CA ARG A 37 18.61 3.06 3.49
C ARG A 37 17.54 2.46 4.40
N GLU A 38 16.78 3.27 5.13
CA GLU A 38 15.51 2.81 5.73
C GLU A 38 14.27 3.47 5.10
N ASN A 39 14.45 4.38 4.13
CA ASN A 39 13.36 5.12 3.47
C ASN A 39 12.96 4.57 2.09
N ARG A 40 13.32 3.32 1.76
CA ARG A 40 13.05 2.72 0.43
C ARG A 40 12.24 1.44 0.45
N LEU A 41 11.43 1.25 1.49
CA LEU A 41 10.31 0.31 1.49
C LEU A 41 9.15 0.89 2.32
N ALA A 42 8.81 2.18 2.14
CA ALA A 42 7.49 2.65 2.57
C ALA A 42 6.50 1.86 1.72
N SER A 43 5.79 0.91 2.32
CA SER A 43 4.82 0.11 1.58
C SER A 43 3.73 1.02 1.02
N ILE A 44 3.02 0.63 -0.03
CA ILE A 44 1.81 1.35 -0.46
C ILE A 44 0.83 1.58 0.71
N TYR A 45 0.80 0.65 1.67
CA TYR A 45 0.03 0.76 2.91
C TYR A 45 0.46 1.94 3.79
N ASP A 46 1.75 2.25 3.83
CA ASP A 46 2.28 3.39 4.57
C ASP A 46 2.00 4.70 3.84
N ALA A 47 2.05 4.69 2.50
CA ALA A 47 1.66 5.85 1.70
C ALA A 47 0.17 6.20 1.88
N LEU A 48 -0.72 5.21 1.94
CA LEU A 48 -2.14 5.42 2.26
C LEU A 48 -2.29 6.07 3.64
N LYS A 49 -1.62 5.53 4.67
CA LYS A 49 -1.66 6.09 6.04
C LYS A 49 -1.14 7.53 6.10
N ALA A 50 -0.02 7.80 5.42
CA ALA A 50 0.58 9.14 5.37
C ALA A 50 -0.36 10.17 4.74
N LYS A 51 -1.29 9.72 3.89
CA LYS A 51 -2.33 10.53 3.27
C LYS A 51 -3.66 10.45 4.01
N GLY A 52 -3.69 9.97 5.25
CA GLY A 52 -4.91 9.94 6.08
C GLY A 52 -5.95 8.91 5.62
N LEU A 53 -5.54 7.91 4.84
CA LEU A 53 -6.39 6.83 4.36
C LEU A 53 -6.09 5.52 5.07
N PRO A 54 -7.10 4.66 5.33
CA PRO A 54 -6.86 3.34 5.91
C PRO A 54 -6.02 2.46 4.99
N MET A 55 -5.05 1.75 5.56
CA MET A 55 -4.18 0.88 4.75
C MET A 55 -4.91 -0.31 4.12
N GLY A 56 -6.02 -0.75 4.71
CA GLY A 56 -6.79 -1.90 4.22
C GLY A 56 -7.71 -1.59 3.04
N LEU A 57 -7.59 -0.41 2.42
CA LEU A 57 -8.24 -0.13 1.13
C LEU A 57 -7.70 -0.99 -0.02
N LEU A 58 -6.44 -1.43 0.09
CA LEU A 58 -5.83 -2.39 -0.80
C LEU A 58 -5.71 -3.75 -0.11
N PRO A 59 -5.90 -4.86 -0.86
CA PRO A 59 -5.77 -6.19 -0.31
C PRO A 59 -4.29 -6.52 -0.04
N LYS A 60 -4.05 -7.62 0.67
CA LYS A 60 -2.72 -8.23 0.72
C LYS A 60 -2.35 -8.77 -0.66
N GLY A 61 -1.05 -8.96 -0.91
CA GLY A 61 -0.55 -9.53 -2.16
C GLY A 61 -0.12 -8.50 -3.21
N VAL A 62 0.03 -7.23 -2.82
CA VAL A 62 0.69 -6.23 -3.67
C VAL A 62 2.13 -6.66 -3.95
N THR A 63 2.44 -6.85 -5.22
CA THR A 63 3.74 -7.34 -5.71
C THR A 63 4.68 -6.21 -6.10
N ASP A 64 4.14 -5.11 -6.64
CA ASP A 64 4.87 -3.91 -7.02
C ASP A 64 3.97 -2.68 -6.91
N PHE A 65 4.56 -1.51 -6.72
CA PHE A 65 3.81 -0.25 -6.72
C PHE A 65 4.70 0.93 -7.12
N LYS A 66 4.06 1.98 -7.64
CA LYS A 66 4.70 3.26 -8.00
C LYS A 66 3.82 4.41 -7.51
N ILE A 67 4.45 5.46 -7.02
CA ILE A 67 3.79 6.71 -6.63
C ILE A 67 4.65 7.86 -7.14
N ASP A 68 4.05 8.76 -7.90
CA ASP A 68 4.64 10.06 -8.20
C ASP A 68 4.28 11.02 -7.05
N GLU A 69 5.26 11.40 -6.23
CA GLU A 69 5.01 12.30 -5.09
C GLU A 69 4.57 13.70 -5.50
N SER A 70 4.88 14.13 -6.74
CA SER A 70 4.59 15.46 -7.24
C SER A 70 3.17 15.58 -7.80
N SER A 71 2.72 14.56 -8.55
CA SER A 71 1.36 14.54 -9.09
C SER A 71 0.37 13.85 -8.16
N GLY A 72 0.83 12.93 -7.32
CA GLY A 72 0.01 12.02 -6.52
C GLY A 72 -0.46 10.79 -7.29
N ASP A 73 -0.10 10.62 -8.56
CA ASP A 73 -0.53 9.45 -9.34
C ASP A 73 0.13 8.18 -8.79
N PHE A 74 -0.65 7.12 -8.62
CA PHE A 74 -0.16 5.83 -8.17
C PHE A 74 -0.61 4.69 -9.06
N GLU A 75 0.18 3.63 -9.04
CA GLU A 75 -0.10 2.35 -9.69
C GLU A 75 0.33 1.22 -8.75
N VAL A 76 -0.51 0.21 -8.62
CA VAL A 76 -0.32 -0.96 -7.77
C VAL A 76 -0.56 -2.20 -8.61
N HIS A 77 0.33 -3.19 -8.46
CA HIS A 77 0.27 -4.46 -9.17
C HIS A 77 0.03 -5.62 -8.22
N LEU A 78 -1.00 -6.41 -8.51
CA LEU A 78 -1.30 -7.70 -7.90
C LEU A 78 -0.81 -8.82 -8.84
N ASP A 79 -0.54 -9.99 -8.27
CA ASP A 79 -0.18 -11.19 -9.04
C ASP A 79 -1.31 -11.66 -9.96
N GLN A 80 -2.56 -11.48 -9.52
CA GLN A 80 -3.77 -11.82 -10.25
C GLN A 80 -4.97 -10.97 -9.80
N ALA A 81 -5.99 -10.89 -10.66
CA ALA A 81 -7.26 -10.29 -10.29
C ALA A 81 -7.97 -11.15 -9.23
N CYS A 82 -8.56 -10.50 -8.23
CA CYS A 82 -9.00 -11.19 -7.03
C CYS A 82 -10.16 -10.48 -6.34
N ASN A 83 -10.88 -11.21 -5.48
CA ASN A 83 -11.97 -10.69 -4.68
C ASN A 83 -11.58 -10.69 -3.20
N ALA A 84 -11.85 -9.58 -2.53
CA ALA A 84 -11.75 -9.47 -1.08
C ALA A 84 -13.16 -9.31 -0.47
N LYS A 85 -13.40 -10.05 0.61
CA LYS A 85 -14.68 -10.01 1.32
C LYS A 85 -14.62 -8.98 2.45
N PHE A 86 -15.40 -7.90 2.31
CA PHE A 86 -15.76 -6.99 3.38
C PHE A 86 -17.24 -7.20 3.73
N GLU A 87 -17.95 -6.16 4.19
CA GLU A 87 -19.41 -6.17 4.26
C GLU A 87 -19.99 -6.49 2.86
N ASN A 88 -19.52 -5.74 1.86
CA ASN A 88 -19.71 -6.06 0.45
C ASN A 88 -18.44 -6.69 -0.16
N GLU A 89 -18.58 -7.35 -1.31
CA GLU A 89 -17.44 -7.91 -2.04
C GLU A 89 -16.78 -6.81 -2.87
N LEU A 90 -15.45 -6.72 -2.80
CA LEU A 90 -14.66 -5.84 -3.67
C LEU A 90 -13.82 -6.69 -4.61
N HIS A 91 -13.88 -6.40 -5.90
CA HIS A 91 -13.02 -6.96 -6.93
C HIS A 91 -11.87 -6.00 -7.19
N TYR A 92 -10.66 -6.56 -7.28
CA TYR A 92 -9.44 -5.85 -7.63
C TYR A 92 -8.87 -6.47 -8.91
N ASP A 93 -8.62 -5.63 -9.91
CA ASP A 93 -7.90 -6.02 -11.11
C ASP A 93 -6.40 -6.18 -10.80
N CYS A 94 -5.64 -6.82 -11.69
CA CYS A 94 -4.19 -6.94 -11.53
C CYS A 94 -3.50 -5.57 -11.40
N ASN A 95 -4.02 -4.55 -12.08
CA ASN A 95 -3.47 -3.19 -12.05
C ASN A 95 -4.52 -2.24 -11.47
N VAL A 96 -4.18 -1.63 -10.35
CA VAL A 96 -4.99 -0.60 -9.69
C VAL A 96 -4.28 0.73 -9.83
N THR A 97 -4.98 1.74 -10.35
CA THR A 97 -4.41 3.07 -10.59
C THR A 97 -5.32 4.16 -10.03
N GLY A 98 -4.74 5.31 -9.72
CA GLY A 98 -5.51 6.48 -9.31
C GLY A 98 -4.61 7.62 -8.88
N LYS A 99 -5.22 8.64 -8.29
CA LYS A 99 -4.54 9.82 -7.78
C LYS A 99 -4.76 9.95 -6.28
N LEU A 100 -3.67 9.84 -5.54
CA LEU A 100 -3.65 9.82 -4.09
C LEU A 100 -3.42 11.23 -3.53
N SER A 101 -4.38 11.73 -2.77
CA SER A 101 -4.32 13.00 -2.04
C SER A 101 -4.73 12.79 -0.58
N TYR A 102 -4.62 13.84 0.24
CA TYR A 102 -4.96 13.71 1.65
C TYR A 102 -6.46 13.41 1.83
N GLY A 103 -6.77 12.27 2.45
CA GLY A 103 -8.11 11.77 2.72
C GLY A 103 -8.84 11.21 1.51
N GLN A 104 -8.19 11.13 0.34
CA GLN A 104 -8.91 10.84 -0.90
C GLN A 104 -8.07 10.11 -1.96
N ILE A 105 -8.75 9.26 -2.73
CA ILE A 105 -8.28 8.70 -3.99
C ILE A 105 -9.24 9.13 -5.10
N GLU A 106 -8.74 9.80 -6.13
CA GLU A 106 -9.50 10.20 -7.32
C GLU A 106 -9.07 9.42 -8.55
N SER A 107 -9.89 9.48 -9.61
CA SER A 107 -9.62 8.82 -10.90
C SER A 107 -9.23 7.35 -10.76
N LEU A 108 -9.88 6.68 -9.80
CA LEU A 108 -9.57 5.30 -9.42
C LEU A 108 -10.03 4.34 -10.52
N SER A 109 -9.17 3.40 -10.85
CA SER A 109 -9.44 2.29 -11.77
C SER A 109 -8.87 1.00 -11.21
N GLY A 110 -9.46 -0.13 -11.62
CA GLY A 110 -9.07 -1.46 -11.16
C GLY A 110 -9.74 -1.93 -9.88
N ILE A 111 -10.76 -1.20 -9.39
CA ILE A 111 -11.56 -1.62 -8.22
C ILE A 111 -13.04 -1.55 -8.57
N SER A 112 -13.77 -2.64 -8.28
CA SER A 112 -15.22 -2.70 -8.41
C SER A 112 -15.88 -3.20 -7.13
N ALA A 113 -17.01 -2.60 -6.74
CA ALA A 113 -17.80 -3.02 -5.60
C ALA A 113 -19.04 -3.78 -6.07
N LYS A 114 -19.37 -4.89 -5.38
CA LYS A 114 -20.57 -5.68 -5.64
C LYS A 114 -21.78 -5.11 -4.92
N GLU A 115 -22.88 -4.94 -5.64
CA GLU A 115 -24.16 -4.51 -5.12
C GLU A 115 -25.29 -5.29 -5.80
N LEU A 116 -26.15 -5.96 -5.02
CA LEU A 116 -27.29 -6.75 -5.53
C LEU A 116 -26.93 -7.56 -6.79
N PHE A 117 -25.82 -8.31 -6.72
CA PHE A 117 -25.27 -9.17 -7.78
C PHE A 117 -24.54 -8.46 -8.95
N LEU A 118 -24.57 -7.14 -9.04
CA LEU A 118 -23.90 -6.36 -10.08
C LEU A 118 -22.58 -5.76 -9.57
N TRP A 119 -21.60 -5.66 -10.45
CA TRP A 119 -20.32 -4.99 -10.17
C TRP A 119 -20.35 -3.55 -10.65
N PHE A 120 -19.97 -2.63 -9.78
CA PHE A 120 -19.88 -1.21 -10.10
C PHE A 120 -18.47 -0.71 -9.86
N GLN A 121 -17.88 -0.06 -10.87
CA GLN A 121 -16.54 0.53 -10.75
C GLN A 121 -16.52 1.62 -9.68
N VAL A 122 -15.51 1.57 -8.81
CA VAL A 122 -15.24 2.62 -7.83
C VAL A 122 -14.38 3.69 -8.46
N LYS A 123 -14.91 4.90 -8.61
CA LYS A 123 -14.25 6.04 -9.27
C LYS A 123 -13.45 6.91 -8.31
N SER A 124 -13.91 7.01 -7.06
CA SER A 124 -13.19 7.72 -6.01
C SER A 124 -13.51 7.15 -4.63
N ILE A 125 -12.57 7.35 -3.70
CA ILE A 125 -12.71 6.96 -2.29
C ILE A 125 -12.36 8.18 -1.45
N GLN A 126 -13.19 8.53 -0.48
CA GLN A 126 -12.98 9.68 0.42
C GLN A 126 -13.24 9.29 1.87
N ALA A 127 -12.26 9.47 2.74
CA ALA A 127 -12.45 9.39 4.19
C ALA A 127 -13.09 10.68 4.69
N ASP A 128 -14.21 10.56 5.42
CA ASP A 128 -14.85 11.70 6.04
C ASP A 128 -13.97 12.19 7.21
N VAL A 129 -13.56 13.46 7.15
CA VAL A 129 -12.68 14.11 8.14
C VAL A 129 -13.45 14.50 9.41
N SER A 130 -14.77 14.34 9.45
CA SER A 130 -15.65 14.87 10.48
C SER A 130 -15.79 14.01 11.76
N ASP A 131 -14.79 13.21 12.13
CA ASP A 131 -14.85 12.20 13.23
C ASP A 131 -16.02 11.20 13.12
N SER A 132 -16.71 11.14 11.98
CA SER A 132 -17.87 10.26 11.76
C SER A 132 -17.47 8.79 11.62
N GLY A 133 -16.18 8.51 11.35
CA GLY A 133 -15.68 7.17 11.11
C GLY A 133 -16.23 6.55 9.82
N ILE A 134 -16.63 7.39 8.86
CA ILE A 134 -17.23 6.97 7.59
C ILE A 134 -16.23 7.16 6.45
N ILE A 135 -16.24 6.21 5.51
CA ILE A 135 -15.55 6.32 4.23
C ILE A 135 -16.55 6.14 3.09
N CYS A 136 -16.43 6.99 2.08
CA CYS A 136 -17.35 7.09 0.96
C CYS A 136 -16.70 6.54 -0.32
N PHE A 137 -17.37 5.62 -1.00
CA PHE A 137 -16.95 5.08 -2.29
C PHE A 137 -17.93 5.59 -3.35
N ASP A 138 -17.43 6.38 -4.28
CA ASP A 138 -18.21 6.84 -5.42
C ASP A 138 -18.22 5.78 -6.52
N VAL A 139 -19.39 5.21 -6.80
CA VAL A 139 -19.59 4.25 -7.89
C VAL A 139 -20.34 4.85 -9.08
N GLY A 140 -20.30 6.19 -9.21
CA GLY A 140 -20.86 6.97 -10.30
C GLY A 140 -22.26 7.51 -10.01
N VAL A 141 -23.28 6.63 -9.99
CA VAL A 141 -24.69 7.07 -9.81
C VAL A 141 -25.03 7.30 -8.34
N VAL A 142 -24.33 6.58 -7.45
CA VAL A 142 -24.57 6.61 -6.00
C VAL A 142 -23.23 6.56 -5.26
N VAL A 143 -23.20 7.21 -4.10
CA VAL A 143 -22.09 7.10 -3.14
C VAL A 143 -22.45 6.06 -2.09
N LYS A 144 -21.58 5.07 -1.93
CA LYS A 144 -21.68 4.06 -0.87
C LYS A 144 -20.90 4.50 0.35
N LYS A 145 -21.51 4.34 1.53
CA LYS A 145 -20.90 4.69 2.81
C LYS A 145 -20.54 3.42 3.55
N PHE A 146 -19.33 3.37 4.08
CA PHE A 146 -18.81 2.27 4.87
C PHE A 146 -18.20 2.80 6.16
N SER A 147 -18.06 1.94 7.16
CA SER A 147 -17.24 2.27 8.33
C SER A 147 -15.76 2.19 7.98
N VAL A 148 -14.98 3.16 8.41
CA VAL A 148 -13.51 3.18 8.28
C VAL A 148 -12.87 1.91 8.85
N SER A 149 -13.43 1.36 9.94
CA SER A 149 -12.90 0.16 10.60
C SER A 149 -12.92 -1.10 9.75
N LEU A 150 -13.76 -1.15 8.70
CA LEU A 150 -13.73 -2.26 7.74
C LEU A 150 -12.39 -2.34 6.98
N PHE A 151 -11.70 -1.20 6.85
CA PHE A 151 -10.48 -1.03 6.07
C PHE A 151 -9.24 -0.75 6.93
N GLU A 152 -9.29 -0.98 8.24
CA GLU A 152 -8.12 -0.79 9.12
C GLU A 152 -6.95 -1.71 8.75
N LEU A 153 -7.25 -2.95 8.36
CA LEU A 153 -6.26 -3.98 8.00
C LEU A 153 -6.50 -4.53 6.59
N PRO A 154 -5.43 -4.73 5.80
CA PRO A 154 -5.53 -5.39 4.50
C PRO A 154 -6.15 -6.77 4.62
N LYS A 155 -7.15 -7.06 3.78
CA LYS A 155 -7.79 -8.37 3.69
C LYS A 155 -7.03 -9.30 2.76
N ASP A 156 -7.14 -10.59 2.99
CA ASP A 156 -6.68 -11.60 2.03
C ASP A 156 -7.54 -11.52 0.77
N CYS A 157 -6.90 -11.68 -0.39
CA CYS A 157 -7.56 -11.68 -1.69
C CYS A 157 -7.64 -13.11 -2.20
N ALA A 158 -8.84 -13.61 -2.47
CA ALA A 158 -9.02 -14.89 -3.11
C ALA A 158 -9.07 -14.68 -4.62
N ALA A 159 -8.39 -15.54 -5.38
CA ALA A 159 -8.46 -15.53 -6.84
C ALA A 159 -9.92 -15.38 -7.28
N ALA A 160 -10.21 -14.39 -8.11
CA ALA A 160 -11.57 -14.19 -8.58
C ALA A 160 -11.95 -15.48 -9.33
N ALA A 161 -12.95 -16.21 -8.83
CA ALA A 161 -13.52 -17.29 -9.61
C ALA A 161 -13.98 -16.64 -10.90
N ALA A 162 -13.38 -17.02 -12.03
CA ALA A 162 -14.01 -16.80 -13.31
C ALA A 162 -15.45 -17.30 -13.14
N ASP A 163 -16.44 -16.50 -13.50
CA ASP A 163 -17.81 -16.97 -13.62
C ASP A 163 -17.85 -18.00 -14.74
N GLU A 164 -17.33 -19.18 -14.42
CA GLU A 164 -17.35 -20.37 -15.23
C GLU A 164 -18.77 -20.88 -15.14
N ALA A 165 -19.58 -20.48 -16.12
CA ALA A 165 -20.66 -21.32 -16.59
C ALA A 165 -20.06 -22.63 -17.15
N THR A 166 -19.50 -23.47 -16.29
CA THR A 166 -19.19 -24.86 -16.60
C THR A 166 -20.40 -25.70 -16.24
N VAL A 167 -21.03 -26.20 -17.29
CA VAL A 167 -21.98 -27.31 -17.22
C VAL A 167 -21.30 -28.46 -16.49
N GLU A 168 -21.80 -28.78 -15.30
CA GLU A 168 -21.36 -29.91 -14.49
C GLU A 168 -21.79 -31.22 -15.19
N VAL A 169 -20.96 -31.72 -16.12
CA VAL A 169 -21.11 -33.09 -16.64
C VAL A 169 -20.59 -34.04 -15.55
N ARG A 170 -21.53 -34.46 -14.72
CA ARG A 170 -21.39 -35.53 -13.73
C ARG A 170 -21.01 -36.84 -14.43
N GLY A 171 -19.86 -37.41 -14.10
CA GLY A 171 -19.61 -38.84 -14.27
C GLY A 171 -18.20 -39.22 -14.70
N GLY A 172 -17.26 -39.18 -13.75
CA GLY A 172 -15.94 -39.77 -13.94
C GLY A 172 -16.00 -41.28 -14.19
N ARG A 173 -15.21 -41.74 -15.17
CA ARG A 173 -14.71 -43.11 -15.22
C ARG A 173 -13.21 -43.07 -15.48
N PHE A 174 -12.47 -43.54 -14.48
CA PHE A 174 -11.06 -43.86 -14.58
C PHE A 174 -10.84 -44.87 -15.72
N ILE A 175 -9.91 -44.56 -16.62
CA ILE A 175 -9.11 -45.60 -17.27
C ILE A 175 -7.66 -45.14 -17.19
N LYS A 176 -6.97 -45.74 -16.24
CA LYS A 176 -5.52 -45.83 -16.23
C LYS A 176 -5.10 -46.74 -17.39
N ASP A 177 -3.99 -46.36 -18.01
CA ASP A 177 -3.04 -47.24 -18.70
C ASP A 177 -3.50 -47.92 -20.00
N ALA A 178 -3.15 -47.30 -21.12
CA ALA A 178 -2.78 -48.01 -22.35
C ALA A 178 -1.74 -47.20 -23.14
N VAL A 179 -0.60 -46.91 -22.49
CA VAL A 179 0.67 -46.83 -23.23
C VAL A 179 1.11 -48.28 -23.43
N THR A 180 1.00 -48.81 -24.64
CA THR A 180 1.98 -49.70 -25.33
C THR A 180 1.35 -50.15 -26.65
N GLN A 181 2.17 -50.21 -27.70
CA GLN A 181 1.90 -50.72 -29.05
C GLN A 181 1.38 -49.70 -30.08
N SER A 182 2.10 -48.58 -30.21
CA SER A 182 2.48 -48.16 -31.57
C SER A 182 3.77 -48.90 -31.96
N GLN A 183 3.81 -49.34 -33.22
CA GLN A 183 4.84 -50.14 -33.91
C GLN A 183 4.65 -51.66 -33.89
N ARG A 184 4.03 -52.19 -34.95
CA ARG A 184 4.77 -52.86 -36.04
C ARG A 184 3.83 -53.11 -37.23
N GLY A 185 4.03 -52.38 -38.32
CA GLY A 185 3.63 -52.88 -39.62
C GLY A 185 4.62 -53.95 -40.07
N GLU A 186 4.12 -55.00 -40.72
CA GLU A 186 4.65 -55.59 -41.96
C GLU A 186 3.87 -56.88 -42.28
N ASP A 187 3.39 -56.93 -43.52
CA ASP A 187 3.27 -58.06 -44.44
C ASP A 187 2.50 -59.34 -44.04
N VAL A 188 1.58 -59.76 -44.92
CA VAL A 188 1.75 -60.94 -45.81
C VAL A 188 0.40 -61.34 -46.45
N LEU A 189 0.46 -61.49 -47.78
CA LEU A 189 -0.39 -62.20 -48.75
C LEU A 189 -1.92 -62.05 -48.72
#